data_AF-A0A6B2VKU0-F1
#
_entry.id   AF-A0A6B2VKU0-F1
#
_cell.length_a   1.000
_cell.length_b   1.000
_cell.length_c   1.000
_cell.angle_alpha   90.00
_cell.angle_beta   90.00
_cell.angle_gamma   90.00
#
_symmetry.space_group_name_H-M   'P 1'
#
loop_
_entity.id
_entity.type
_entity.pdbx_description
1 polymer ?
#
loop_
_entity_poly.entity_id
_entity_poly.type
_entity_poly.pdbx_seq_one_letter_code
_entity_poly.pdbx_strand_id
1 'polypeptide(L)' 'MPAAAPAPAPRVLVATAVPVERDAVAQAFPGPADELPLPGATLLRLGRRDLIAAGVGPALAAASTAT' A
#
# COMPACT_ATOMS: atom_id res chain seq x y z
N MET A 1 2.75 -32.01 -20.17
CA MET A 1 3.30 -31.07 -19.17
C MET A 1 2.33 -29.91 -19.08
N PRO A 2 1.54 -29.75 -17.99
CA PRO A 2 0.66 -28.59 -17.87
C PRO A 2 1.51 -27.32 -17.83
N ALA A 3 1.14 -26.31 -18.61
CA ALA A 3 1.80 -25.01 -18.57
C ALA A 3 1.66 -24.43 -17.15
N ALA A 4 2.76 -23.96 -16.58
CA ALA A 4 2.74 -23.30 -15.28
C ALA A 4 1.75 -22.13 -15.34
N ALA A 5 0.84 -22.06 -14.37
CA ALA A 5 -0.08 -20.94 -14.27
C ALA A 5 0.72 -19.63 -14.20
N PRO A 6 0.28 -18.56 -14.89
CA PRO A 6 0.99 -17.29 -14.87
C PRO A 6 1.11 -16.81 -13.43
N ALA A 7 2.31 -16.35 -13.06
CA ALA A 7 2.54 -15.80 -11.73
C ALA A 7 1.53 -14.68 -11.47
N PRO A 8 0.98 -14.59 -10.24
CA PRO A 8 0.05 -13.52 -9.90
C PRO A 8 0.77 -12.20 -10.15
N ALA A 9 0.12 -11.33 -10.90
CA ALA A 9 0.75 -10.10 -11.30
C ALA A 9 1.02 -9.22 -10.06
N PRO A 10 2.17 -8.52 -10.01
CA PRO A 10 2.70 -7.94 -8.77
C PRO A 10 1.77 -6.89 -8.14
N ARG A 11 1.80 -6.77 -6.81
CA ARG A 11 1.15 -5.68 -6.08
C ARG A 11 2.10 -4.48 -6.00
N VAL A 12 1.53 -3.28 -6.01
CA VAL A 12 2.29 -2.02 -5.87
C VAL A 12 2.02 -1.41 -4.51
N LEU A 13 3.07 -1.10 -3.74
CA LEU A 13 2.97 -0.31 -2.52
C LEU A 13 3.23 1.16 -2.86
N VAL A 14 2.33 2.06 -2.44
CA VAL A 14 2.54 3.50 -2.49
C VAL A 14 2.72 4.00 -1.06
N ALA A 15 3.92 4.48 -0.75
CA ALA A 15 4.24 5.10 0.53
C ALA A 15 4.10 6.63 0.40
N THR A 16 3.20 7.21 1.19
CA THR A 16 3.07 8.67 1.34
C THR A 16 3.63 9.10 2.69
N ALA A 17 3.92 10.38 2.86
CA ALA A 17 4.48 10.88 4.11
C ALA A 17 3.40 11.03 5.20
N VAL A 18 2.20 11.45 4.82
CA VAL A 18 1.11 11.72 5.77
C VAL A 18 -0.22 11.07 5.33
N PRO A 19 -1.17 10.85 6.25
CA PRO A 19 -2.47 10.24 5.93
C PRO A 19 -3.25 11.00 4.84
N VAL A 20 -3.25 12.33 4.87
CA VAL A 20 -3.97 13.13 3.86
C VAL A 20 -3.44 12.91 2.44
N GLU A 21 -2.14 12.66 2.27
CA GLU A 21 -1.56 12.31 0.96
C GLU A 21 -2.00 10.91 0.53
N ARG A 22 -2.01 9.93 1.45
CA ARG A 22 -2.48 8.56 1.19
C ARG A 22 -3.92 8.57 0.72
N ASP A 23 -4.75 9.37 1.40
CA ASP A 23 -6.18 9.46 1.13
C ASP A 23 -6.44 10.17 -0.21
N ALA A 24 -5.65 11.20 -0.55
CA ALA A 24 -5.69 11.84 -1.86
C ALA A 24 -5.33 10.87 -3.00
N VAL A 25 -4.31 10.02 -2.79
CA VAL A 25 -3.96 8.95 -3.74
C VAL A 25 -5.09 7.92 -3.82
N ALA A 26 -5.71 7.56 -2.69
CA ALA A 26 -6.83 6.62 -2.66
C ALA A 26 -8.01 7.10 -3.52
N GLN A 27 -8.35 8.39 -3.44
CA GLN A 27 -9.45 8.97 -4.23
C GLN A 27 -9.20 8.99 -5.74
N ALA A 28 -7.95 8.85 -6.18
CA ALA A 28 -7.64 8.73 -7.61
C ALA A 28 -8.04 7.36 -8.20
N PHE A 29 -8.37 6.38 -7.35
CA PHE A 29 -8.74 5.04 -7.79
C PHE A 29 -10.21 4.73 -7.48
N PRO A 30 -10.95 4.17 -8.45
CA PRO A 30 -12.32 3.71 -8.19
C PRO A 30 -12.33 2.42 -7.38
N GLY A 31 -13.38 2.24 -6.58
CA GLY A 31 -13.65 1.00 -5.85
C GLY A 31 -13.45 1.13 -4.34
N PRO A 32 -13.87 0.09 -3.59
CA PRO A 32 -13.74 0.08 -2.14
C PRO A 32 -12.27 -0.06 -1.72
N ALA A 33 -11.93 0.58 -0.59
CA ALA A 33 -10.68 0.37 0.11
C ALA A 33 -10.91 -0.56 1.30
N ASP A 34 -10.11 -1.62 1.44
CA ASP A 34 -10.04 -2.38 2.68
C ASP A 34 -8.99 -1.74 3.60
N GLU A 35 -9.36 -1.40 4.82
CA GLU A 35 -8.40 -0.93 5.82
C GLU A 35 -7.79 -2.11 6.58
N LEU A 36 -6.46 -2.20 6.56
CA LEU A 36 -5.72 -3.20 7.32
C LEU A 36 -4.88 -2.48 8.38
N PRO A 37 -5.19 -2.66 9.69
CA PRO A 37 -4.37 -2.10 10.76
C PRO A 37 -3.02 -2.81 10.81
N LEU A 38 -1.94 -2.03 10.91
CA LEU A 38 -0.57 -2.48 11.12
C LEU A 38 -0.01 -1.83 12.40
N PRO A 39 1.06 -2.38 12.98
CA PRO A 39 1.75 -1.70 14.07
C PRO A 39 2.22 -0.29 13.64
N GLY A 40 1.59 0.75 14.20
CA GLY A 40 1.95 2.15 13.96
C GLY A 40 1.43 2.76 12.65
N ALA A 41 0.63 2.05 11.85
CA ALA A 41 0.07 2.59 10.60
C ALA A 41 -1.22 1.85 10.17
N THR A 42 -1.95 2.43 9.22
CA THR A 42 -3.07 1.76 8.54
C THR A 42 -2.78 1.65 7.04
N LEU A 43 -2.83 0.43 6.51
CA LEU A 43 -2.70 0.14 5.09
C LEU A 43 -4.07 0.20 4.43
N LEU A 44 -4.21 0.95 3.34
CA LEU A 44 -5.39 0.92 2.48
C LEU A 44 -5.15 0.00 1.30
N ARG A 45 -5.95 -1.04 1.15
CA ARG A 45 -5.87 -1.98 0.05
C ARG A 45 -6.92 -1.65 -1.02
N LEU A 46 -6.44 -1.35 -2.21
CA LEU A 46 -7.24 -0.92 -3.37
C LEU A 46 -6.94 -1.82 -4.57
N GLY A 47 -7.64 -2.95 -4.66
CA GLY A 47 -7.40 -3.97 -5.68
C GLY A 47 -5.97 -4.51 -5.62
N ARG A 48 -5.12 -4.10 -6.58
CA ARG A 48 -3.71 -4.51 -6.69
C ARG A 48 -2.70 -3.47 -6.15
N ARG A 49 -3.19 -2.43 -5.50
CA ARG A 49 -2.37 -1.40 -4.85
C ARG A 49 -2.60 -1.48 -3.36
N ASP A 50 -1.54 -1.26 -2.60
CA ASP A 50 -1.60 -1.04 -1.18
C ASP A 50 -1.02 0.36 -0.92
N LEU A 51 -1.70 1.18 -0.10
CA LEU A 51 -1.29 2.56 0.21
C LEU A 51 -1.03 2.69 1.71
N ILE A 52 0.07 3.35 2.10
CA ILE A 52 0.42 3.56 3.50
C ILE A 52 0.92 4.99 3.72
N ALA A 53 0.55 5.58 4.85
CA ALA A 53 1.23 6.76 5.36
C ALA A 53 2.47 6.28 6.14
N ALA A 54 3.62 6.26 5.47
CA ALA A 54 4.90 5.77 5.99
C ALA A 54 5.61 6.80 6.89
N GLY A 55 5.06 8.01 6.99
CA GLY A 55 5.56 9.05 7.88
C GLY A 55 6.69 9.91 7.30
N VAL A 56 7.01 11.00 8.01
CA VAL A 56 8.02 11.99 7.57
C VAL A 56 9.41 11.61 8.08
N GLY A 57 10.37 11.57 7.17
CA GLY A 57 11.78 11.32 7.46
C GLY A 57 12.22 9.88 7.15
N PRO A 58 13.54 9.66 6.94
CA PRO A 58 14.05 8.42 6.38
C PRO A 58 13.86 7.20 7.29
N ALA A 59 13.99 7.38 8.61
CA ALA A 59 13.87 6.26 9.56
C ALA A 59 12.46 5.67 9.60
N LEU A 60 11.44 6.54 9.66
CA LEU A 60 10.04 6.12 9.71
C LEU A 60 9.62 5.50 8.37
N ALA A 61 9.98 6.15 7.26
CA ALA A 61 9.70 5.63 5.92
C ALA A 61 10.29 4.24 5.70
N ALA A 62 11.56 4.02 6.10
CA ALA A 62 12.20 2.72 5.99
C ALA A 62 11.54 1.66 6.87
N ALA A 63 11.24 1.99 8.13
CA ALA A 63 10.59 1.06 9.07
C ALA A 63 9.21 0.62 8.58
N SER A 64 8.43 1.52 7.97
CA SER A 64 7.10 1.21 7.43
C SER A 64 7.12 0.33 6.17
N THR A 65 8.25 0.23 5.46
CA THR A 65 8.39 -0.56 4.23
C THR A 65 9.27 -1.80 4.39
N ALA A 66 9.77 -2.06 5.60
CA ALA A 66 10.55 -3.25 5.89
C ALA A 66 9.67 -4.52 5.78
N THR A 67 10.24 -5.59 5.21
CA THR A 67 9.59 -6.89 4.98
C THR A 67 10.00 -7.93 5.98
#